data_AF-A0A0M6YF69-F1
#
_entry.id   AF-A0A0M6YF69-F1
#
_cell.length_a   1.000
_cell.length_b   1.000
_cell.length_c   1.000
_cell.angle_alpha   90.00
_cell.angle_beta   90.00
_cell.angle_gamma   90.00
#
_symmetry.space_group_name_H-M   'P 1'
#
loop_
_entity.id
_entity.type
_entity.pdbx_description
1 polymer ?
#
loop_
_entity_poly.entity_id
_entity_poly.type
_entity_poly.pdbx_seq_one_letter_code
_entity_poly.pdbx_strand_id
1 'polypeptide(L)'
;MKITVVILLLTISLLGVTASYVLPGWRDLILIAGPSAFAAFILLVWTVVRRRKPSKVPSKWGILDGSNVMHWKDGAPGLQAVQDVVIALQRRGYGIGVVFDANAGYLLTGRYQHDKLALRLSLPRDNVLVVHKGEPADPRILTMARDMGAVVVTNDRYRDWDAQFPEVRKPGHLVRGGYRDGTLWRDLPDG
;
A
#
# COMPACT_ATOMS: atom_id res chain seq x y z
N MET A 1 15.68 -11.19 -1.73
CA MET A 1 16.89 -11.81 -1.14
C MET A 1 16.95 -11.51 0.35
N LYS A 2 17.08 -12.52 1.22
CA LYS A 2 17.19 -12.32 2.67
C LYS A 2 18.49 -11.54 2.96
N ILE A 3 18.46 -10.56 3.87
CA ILE A 3 19.65 -9.76 4.21
C ILE A 3 20.82 -10.64 4.66
N THR A 4 20.53 -11.77 5.30
CA THR A 4 21.49 -12.80 5.67
C THR A 4 22.29 -13.33 4.48
N VAL A 5 21.66 -13.49 3.31
CA VAL A 5 22.34 -13.91 2.08
C VAL A 5 23.27 -12.82 1.56
N VAL A 6 22.86 -11.55 1.64
CA VAL A 6 23.69 -10.40 1.22
C VAL A 6 24.92 -10.26 2.13
N ILE A 7 24.73 -10.42 3.45
CA ILE A 7 25.81 -10.39 4.44
C ILE A 7 26.78 -11.55 4.20
N LEU A 8 26.28 -12.76 3.97
CA LEU A 8 27.12 -13.93 3.68
C LEU A 8 27.99 -13.71 2.44
N LEU A 9 27.40 -13.22 1.34
CA LEU A 9 28.14 -12.89 0.12
C LEU A 9 29.24 -11.86 0.38
N LEU A 10 28.93 -10.80 1.11
CA LEU A 10 29.92 -9.76 1.46
C LEU A 10 31.07 -10.34 2.30
N THR A 11 30.77 -11.19 3.30
CA THR A 11 31.80 -11.82 4.13
C THR A 11 32.70 -12.76 3.33
N ILE A 12 32.15 -13.58 2.44
CA ILE A 12 32.92 -14.49 1.58
C ILE A 12 33.80 -13.70 0.61
N SER A 13 33.26 -12.63 0.00
CA SER A 13 34.06 -11.79 -0.90
C SER A 13 35.19 -11.06 -0.17
N LEU A 14 34.96 -10.58 1.06
CA LEU A 14 36.00 -9.92 1.85
C LEU A 14 37.11 -10.89 2.29
N LEU A 15 36.74 -12.12 2.65
CA LEU A 15 37.70 -13.20 2.92
C LEU A 15 38.52 -13.55 1.67
N GLY A 16 37.89 -13.60 0.48
CA GLY A 16 38.58 -13.80 -0.79
C GLY A 16 39.57 -12.69 -1.12
N VAL A 17 39.20 -11.42 -0.90
CA VAL A 17 40.12 -10.28 -1.04
C VAL A 17 41.30 -10.43 -0.06
N THR A 18 41.04 -10.76 1.20
CA THR A 18 42.09 -10.91 2.22
C THR A 18 43.05 -12.05 1.87
N ALA A 19 42.52 -13.20 1.44
CA ALA A 19 43.32 -14.35 1.00
C ALA A 19 44.20 -14.01 -0.22
N SER A 20 43.71 -13.17 -1.15
CA SER A 20 44.48 -12.75 -2.33
C SER A 20 45.73 -11.92 -1.99
N TYR A 21 45.73 -11.22 -0.85
CA TYR A 21 46.87 -10.42 -0.38
C TYR A 21 47.85 -11.24 0.50
N VAL A 22 47.36 -12.22 1.25
CA VAL A 22 48.16 -12.97 2.24
C VAL A 22 48.80 -14.23 1.65
N LEU A 23 48.14 -14.90 0.70
CA LEU A 23 48.63 -16.14 0.12
C LEU A 23 49.38 -15.90 -1.20
N PRO A 24 50.68 -16.23 -1.30
CA PRO A 24 51.43 -16.15 -2.54
C PRO A 24 50.80 -17.05 -3.62
N GLY A 25 50.60 -16.51 -4.83
CA GLY A 25 50.00 -17.23 -5.97
C GLY A 25 48.49 -17.10 -6.12
N TRP A 26 47.80 -16.45 -5.17
CA TRP A 26 46.33 -16.32 -5.16
C TRP A 26 45.85 -14.91 -5.56
N ARG A 27 46.72 -14.11 -6.17
CA ARG A 27 46.45 -12.70 -6.52
C ARG A 27 45.30 -12.54 -7.52
N ASP A 28 45.14 -13.48 -8.45
CA ASP A 28 44.08 -13.41 -9.47
C ASP A 28 42.67 -13.46 -8.88
N LEU A 29 42.52 -13.95 -7.65
CA LEU A 29 41.24 -13.92 -6.93
C LEU A 29 40.72 -12.51 -6.71
N ILE A 30 41.57 -11.48 -6.71
CA ILE A 30 41.12 -10.09 -6.55
C ILE A 30 40.23 -9.64 -7.70
N LEU A 31 40.43 -10.19 -8.91
CA LEU A 31 39.63 -9.86 -10.10
C LEU A 31 38.18 -10.31 -9.97
N ILE A 32 37.92 -11.34 -9.15
CA ILE A 32 36.58 -11.87 -8.88
C ILE A 32 36.05 -11.34 -7.54
N ALA A 33 36.87 -11.41 -6.49
CA ALA A 33 36.48 -11.05 -5.13
C ALA A 33 36.25 -9.54 -4.96
N GLY A 34 37.02 -8.69 -5.65
CA GLY A 34 36.88 -7.23 -5.61
C GLY A 34 35.52 -6.75 -6.15
N PRO A 35 35.17 -7.04 -7.41
CA PRO A 35 33.87 -6.67 -7.98
C PRO A 35 32.69 -7.29 -7.21
N SER A 36 32.84 -8.54 -6.74
CA SER A 36 31.81 -9.22 -5.95
C SER A 36 31.58 -8.56 -4.60
N ALA A 37 32.64 -8.16 -3.89
CA ALA A 37 32.54 -7.41 -2.64
C ALA A 37 31.86 -6.05 -2.85
N PHE A 38 32.21 -5.35 -3.93
CA PHE A 38 31.61 -4.07 -4.26
C PHE A 38 30.12 -4.19 -4.60
N ALA A 39 29.74 -5.16 -5.41
CA ALA A 39 28.34 -5.44 -5.73
C ALA A 39 27.53 -5.84 -4.48
N ALA A 40 28.09 -6.70 -3.62
CA ALA A 40 27.45 -7.09 -2.36
C ALA A 40 27.29 -5.89 -1.41
N PHE A 41 28.27 -4.98 -1.35
CA PHE A 41 28.20 -3.75 -0.58
C PHE A 41 27.10 -2.82 -1.10
N ILE A 42 27.01 -2.59 -2.41
CA ILE A 42 25.92 -1.80 -3.02
C ILE A 42 24.56 -2.41 -2.68
N LEU A 43 24.42 -3.74 -2.81
CA LEU A 43 23.17 -4.43 -2.47
C LEU A 43 22.84 -4.33 -0.98
N LEU A 44 23.83 -4.35 -0.09
CA LEU A 44 23.64 -4.16 1.35
C LEU A 44 23.16 -2.74 1.65
N VAL A 45 23.83 -1.73 1.10
CA VAL A 45 23.42 -0.33 1.24
C VAL A 45 22.01 -0.13 0.70
N TRP A 46 21.71 -0.66 -0.48
CA TRP A 46 20.39 -0.54 -1.10
C TRP A 46 19.30 -1.26 -0.30
N THR A 47 19.59 -2.45 0.24
CA THR A 47 18.64 -3.18 1.09
C THR A 47 18.43 -2.47 2.41
N VAL A 48 19.46 -1.92 3.05
CA VAL A 48 19.32 -1.15 4.30
C VAL A 48 18.57 0.16 4.05
N VAL A 49 18.91 0.90 3.00
CA VAL A 49 18.22 2.16 2.63
C VAL A 49 16.76 1.90 2.23
N ARG A 50 16.46 0.82 1.49
CA ARG A 50 15.06 0.43 1.18
C ARG A 50 14.30 -0.10 2.38
N ARG A 51 14.96 -0.82 3.30
CA ARG A 51 14.36 -1.30 4.57
C ARG A 51 14.18 -0.18 5.60
N ARG A 52 14.90 0.94 5.47
CA ARG A 52 14.72 2.17 6.27
C ARG A 52 13.45 2.95 5.93
N LYS A 53 12.54 2.44 5.10
CA LYS A 53 11.12 2.79 5.27
C LYS A 53 10.55 1.82 6.31
N PRO A 54 10.56 2.16 7.61
CA PRO A 54 9.71 1.44 8.53
C PRO A 54 8.29 1.80 8.14
N SER A 55 7.64 0.94 7.36
CA SER A 55 6.20 0.87 7.42
C SER A 55 5.92 0.43 8.85
N LYS A 56 5.69 1.38 9.79
CA LYS A 56 5.06 1.04 11.06
C LYS A 56 3.86 0.17 10.67
N VAL A 57 3.83 -1.09 11.10
CA VAL A 57 2.67 -1.95 10.85
C VAL A 57 1.48 -1.15 11.38
N PRO A 58 0.53 -0.76 10.51
CA PRO A 58 -0.51 0.14 10.96
C PRO A 58 -1.32 -0.54 12.04
N SER A 59 -1.42 0.09 13.20
CA SER A 59 -2.23 -0.43 14.32
C SER A 59 -3.73 -0.40 14.01
N LYS A 60 -4.13 0.38 12.99
CA LYS A 60 -5.50 0.55 12.52
C LYS A 60 -5.50 0.57 11.00
N TRP A 61 -6.51 -0.04 10.38
CA TRP A 61 -6.68 -0.06 8.93
C TRP A 61 -7.99 0.61 8.52
N GLY A 62 -7.97 1.28 7.37
CA GLY A 62 -9.14 1.86 6.72
C GLY A 62 -9.24 1.35 5.29
N ILE A 63 -10.35 0.70 4.96
CA ILE A 63 -10.69 0.29 3.60
C ILE A 63 -11.62 1.34 3.01
N LEU A 64 -11.17 2.03 1.97
CA LEU A 64 -11.94 3.05 1.28
C LEU A 64 -12.73 2.41 0.16
N ASP A 65 -14.01 2.74 0.11
CA ASP A 65 -14.81 2.60 -1.10
C ASP A 65 -14.43 3.75 -2.05
N GLY A 66 -13.46 3.47 -2.93
CA GLY A 66 -12.91 4.47 -3.83
C GLY A 66 -13.96 5.01 -4.80
N SER A 67 -14.90 4.16 -5.23
CA SER A 67 -16.00 4.54 -6.13
C SER A 67 -17.05 5.40 -5.43
N ASN A 68 -17.29 5.22 -4.13
CA ASN A 68 -18.12 6.13 -3.36
C ASN A 68 -17.40 7.46 -3.06
N VAL A 69 -16.16 7.38 -2.55
CA VAL A 69 -15.39 8.53 -2.08
C VAL A 69 -15.05 9.51 -3.21
N MET A 70 -14.83 9.02 -4.43
CA MET A 70 -14.51 9.89 -5.57
C MET A 70 -15.64 10.88 -5.92
N HIS A 71 -16.88 10.65 -5.48
CA HIS A 71 -18.00 11.55 -5.70
C HIS A 71 -18.24 12.55 -4.55
N TRP A 72 -17.42 12.52 -3.50
CA TRP A 72 -17.65 13.38 -2.31
C TRP A 72 -17.39 14.86 -2.57
N LYS A 73 -16.61 15.20 -3.60
CA LYS A 73 -16.29 16.57 -3.97
C LYS A 73 -17.10 16.98 -5.20
N ASP A 74 -18.01 17.94 -5.01
CA ASP A 74 -18.81 18.56 -6.07
C ASP A 74 -19.67 17.59 -6.92
N GLY A 75 -19.92 16.36 -6.43
CA GLY A 75 -20.73 15.32 -7.08
C GLY A 75 -20.11 14.67 -8.32
N ALA A 76 -19.08 15.28 -8.91
CA ALA A 76 -18.35 14.76 -10.05
C ALA A 76 -17.31 13.70 -9.62
N PRO A 77 -17.07 12.66 -10.44
CA PRO A 77 -16.05 11.65 -10.17
C PRO A 77 -14.65 12.27 -10.18
N GLY A 78 -14.00 12.35 -9.01
CA GLY A 78 -12.69 12.97 -8.85
C GLY A 78 -11.76 12.17 -7.93
N LEU A 79 -10.56 11.84 -8.43
CA LEU A 79 -9.56 11.12 -7.64
C LEU A 79 -8.99 11.96 -6.48
N GLN A 80 -9.08 13.29 -6.57
CA GLN A 80 -8.61 14.20 -5.53
C GLN A 80 -9.30 13.94 -4.19
N ALA A 81 -10.60 13.64 -4.20
CA ALA A 81 -11.34 13.32 -2.99
C ALA A 81 -10.76 12.08 -2.29
N VAL A 82 -10.45 11.03 -3.07
CA VAL A 82 -9.81 9.82 -2.54
C VAL A 82 -8.42 10.12 -2.00
N GLN A 83 -7.62 10.93 -2.71
CA GLN A 83 -6.27 11.34 -2.27
C GLN A 83 -6.32 12.08 -0.93
N ASP A 84 -7.22 13.04 -0.78
CA ASP A 84 -7.37 13.82 0.45
C ASP A 84 -7.74 12.92 1.64
N VAL A 85 -8.64 11.94 1.41
CA VAL A 85 -9.01 10.94 2.42
C VAL A 85 -7.80 10.07 2.80
N VAL A 86 -7.08 9.54 1.82
CA VAL A 86 -5.86 8.73 2.02
C VAL A 86 -4.84 9.49 2.85
N ILE A 87 -4.47 10.71 2.45
CA ILE A 87 -3.48 11.55 3.13
C ILE A 87 -3.90 11.77 4.58
N ALA A 88 -5.16 12.11 4.79
CA ALA A 88 -5.62 12.48 6.12
C ALA A 88 -5.79 11.27 7.06
N LEU A 89 -5.98 10.05 6.54
CA LEU A 89 -5.93 8.81 7.33
C LEU A 89 -4.49 8.37 7.62
N GLN A 90 -3.59 8.49 6.64
CA GLN A 90 -2.16 8.20 6.83
C GLN A 90 -1.56 9.10 7.92
N ARG A 91 -1.93 10.40 7.96
CA ARG A 91 -1.54 11.34 9.03
C ARG A 91 -2.00 10.89 10.42
N ARG A 92 -3.08 10.13 10.51
CA ARG A 92 -3.60 9.53 11.75
C ARG A 92 -3.01 8.14 12.04
N GLY A 93 -2.08 7.65 11.22
CA GLY A 93 -1.39 6.38 11.41
C GLY A 93 -2.13 5.14 10.88
N TYR A 94 -3.14 5.32 10.03
CA TYR A 94 -3.88 4.21 9.44
C TYR A 94 -3.15 3.57 8.25
N GLY A 95 -3.29 2.26 8.13
CA GLY A 95 -3.01 1.51 6.91
C GLY A 95 -4.19 1.65 5.96
N ILE A 96 -3.93 1.86 4.68
CA ILE A 96 -4.99 2.21 3.73
C ILE A 96 -5.09 1.14 2.66
N GLY A 97 -6.29 0.58 2.50
CA GLY A 97 -6.70 -0.15 1.31
C GLY A 97 -7.74 0.67 0.56
N VAL A 98 -7.72 0.67 -0.77
CA VAL A 98 -8.73 1.34 -1.59
C VAL A 98 -9.29 0.32 -2.57
N VAL A 99 -10.60 0.14 -2.57
CA VAL A 99 -11.27 -0.74 -3.54
C VAL A 99 -12.15 0.11 -4.44
N PHE A 100 -12.01 -0.10 -5.74
CA PHE A 100 -12.82 0.53 -6.77
C PHE A 100 -13.68 -0.52 -7.47
N ASP A 101 -14.88 -0.13 -7.82
CA ASP A 101 -15.71 -0.88 -8.76
C ASP A 101 -15.09 -0.91 -10.17
N ALA A 102 -15.64 -1.76 -11.03
CA ALA A 102 -15.14 -1.92 -12.40
C ALA A 102 -15.30 -0.63 -13.24
N ASN A 103 -16.24 0.26 -12.89
CA ASN A 103 -16.53 1.46 -13.66
C ASN A 103 -15.61 2.63 -13.32
N ALA A 104 -15.07 2.71 -12.11
CA ALA A 104 -14.21 3.82 -11.67
C ALA A 104 -12.96 3.98 -12.56
N GLY A 105 -12.38 2.88 -13.06
CA GLY A 105 -11.26 2.95 -14.00
C GLY A 105 -11.61 3.73 -15.27
N TYR A 106 -12.81 3.49 -15.82
CA TYR A 106 -13.33 4.22 -16.97
C TYR A 106 -13.67 5.68 -16.64
N LEU A 107 -14.32 5.93 -15.50
CA LEU A 107 -14.70 7.29 -15.08
C LEU A 107 -13.49 8.21 -14.80
N LEU A 108 -12.39 7.66 -14.31
CA LEU A 108 -11.21 8.45 -13.90
C LEU A 108 -10.16 8.63 -15.00
N THR A 109 -10.17 7.79 -16.04
CA THR A 109 -9.11 7.78 -17.06
C THR A 109 -9.55 7.43 -18.47
N GLY A 110 -10.83 7.13 -18.70
CA GLY A 110 -11.36 6.69 -19.99
C GLY A 110 -10.95 5.27 -20.41
N ARG A 111 -10.14 4.53 -19.62
CA ARG A 111 -9.72 3.14 -19.87
C ARG A 111 -9.45 2.38 -18.57
N TYR A 112 -9.55 1.05 -18.58
CA TYR A 112 -9.21 0.21 -17.42
C TYR A 112 -7.71 0.27 -17.10
N GLN A 113 -7.31 0.88 -15.98
CA GLN A 113 -5.90 1.03 -15.58
C GLN A 113 -5.70 0.91 -14.06
N HIS A 114 -5.46 -0.31 -13.59
CA HIS A 114 -5.18 -0.63 -12.19
C HIS A 114 -3.86 0.00 -11.69
N ASP A 115 -2.76 -0.14 -12.45
CA ASP A 115 -1.43 0.32 -12.04
C ASP A 115 -1.28 1.85 -11.92
N LYS A 116 -2.04 2.63 -12.70
CA LYS A 116 -1.94 4.10 -12.69
C LYS A 116 -2.71 4.73 -11.55
N LEU A 117 -3.75 4.07 -11.05
CA LEU A 117 -4.54 4.50 -9.89
C LEU A 117 -3.71 4.46 -8.61
N ALA A 118 -3.01 3.36 -8.35
CA ALA A 118 -2.12 3.24 -7.19
C ALA A 118 -1.03 4.33 -7.17
N LEU A 119 -0.41 4.58 -8.32
CA LEU A 119 0.60 5.64 -8.46
C LEU A 119 0.02 7.03 -8.13
N ARG A 120 -1.17 7.34 -8.68
CA ARG A 120 -1.84 8.63 -8.43
C ARG A 120 -2.26 8.77 -6.97
N LEU A 121 -2.66 7.70 -6.30
CA LEU A 121 -3.01 7.71 -4.87
C LEU A 121 -1.78 7.72 -3.96
N SER A 122 -0.57 7.62 -4.51
CA SER A 122 0.67 7.46 -3.72
C SER A 122 0.61 6.27 -2.75
N LEU A 123 -0.09 5.20 -3.16
CA LEU A 123 -0.22 3.96 -2.41
C LEU A 123 0.57 2.82 -3.08
N PRO A 124 1.03 1.83 -2.30
CA PRO A 124 1.52 0.57 -2.88
C PRO A 124 0.46 -0.06 -3.79
N ARG A 125 0.88 -0.75 -4.86
CA ARG A 125 -0.06 -1.41 -5.78
C ARG A 125 -1.00 -2.38 -5.07
N ASP A 126 -0.45 -3.16 -4.14
CA ASP A 126 -1.18 -4.16 -3.37
C ASP A 126 -2.24 -3.56 -2.43
N ASN A 127 -2.20 -2.24 -2.21
CA ASN A 127 -3.16 -1.51 -1.40
C ASN A 127 -4.31 -0.91 -2.21
N VAL A 128 -4.31 -1.05 -3.54
CA VAL A 128 -5.38 -0.57 -4.42
C VAL A 128 -5.93 -1.74 -5.22
N LEU A 129 -7.21 -2.02 -5.06
CA LEU A 129 -7.92 -3.06 -5.79
C LEU A 129 -8.94 -2.44 -6.73
N VAL A 130 -8.97 -2.89 -7.99
CA VAL A 130 -10.08 -2.58 -8.91
C VAL A 130 -10.74 -3.91 -9.23
N VAL A 131 -12.03 -4.00 -8.93
CA VAL A 131 -12.80 -5.23 -9.07
C VAL A 131 -13.07 -5.51 -10.56
N HIS A 132 -13.16 -6.79 -10.93
CA HIS A 132 -13.41 -7.19 -12.31
C HIS A 132 -14.83 -6.79 -12.76
N LYS A 133 -15.00 -6.59 -14.06
CA LYS A 133 -16.32 -6.28 -14.62
C LYS A 133 -17.28 -7.44 -14.36
N GLY A 134 -18.44 -7.14 -13.78
CA GLY A 134 -19.47 -8.12 -13.42
C GLY A 134 -19.34 -8.66 -12.00
N GLU A 135 -18.28 -8.32 -11.27
CA GLU A 135 -18.16 -8.60 -9.84
C GLU A 135 -18.61 -7.38 -9.01
N PRO A 136 -19.42 -7.57 -7.96
CA PRO A 136 -19.79 -6.49 -7.04
C PRO A 136 -18.60 -6.10 -6.15
N ALA A 137 -18.40 -4.79 -5.95
CA ALA A 137 -17.30 -4.29 -5.13
C ALA A 137 -17.57 -4.40 -3.62
N ASP A 138 -18.82 -4.22 -3.19
CA ASP A 138 -19.19 -4.18 -1.77
C ASP A 138 -18.76 -5.44 -1.01
N PRO A 139 -19.01 -6.68 -1.48
CA PRO A 139 -18.57 -7.88 -0.77
C PRO A 139 -17.06 -7.94 -0.62
N ARG A 140 -16.31 -7.45 -1.62
CA ARG A 140 -14.85 -7.39 -1.57
C ARG A 140 -14.38 -6.38 -0.52
N ILE A 141 -14.99 -5.18 -0.49
CA ILE A 141 -14.71 -4.15 0.51
C ILE A 141 -14.95 -4.70 1.92
N LEU A 142 -16.13 -5.27 2.14
CA LEU A 142 -16.56 -5.76 3.46
C LEU A 142 -15.76 -6.97 3.91
N THR A 143 -15.41 -7.89 3.00
CA THR A 143 -14.54 -9.03 3.30
C THR A 143 -13.15 -8.56 3.71
N MET A 144 -12.52 -7.67 2.93
CA MET A 144 -11.22 -7.10 3.27
C MET A 144 -11.26 -6.38 4.61
N ALA A 145 -12.33 -5.62 4.87
CA ALA A 145 -12.46 -4.91 6.14
C ALA A 145 -12.60 -5.86 7.33
N ARG A 146 -13.36 -6.95 7.19
CA ARG A 146 -13.48 -7.99 8.20
C ARG A 146 -12.13 -8.66 8.46
N ASP A 147 -11.46 -9.14 7.41
CA ASP A 147 -10.21 -9.91 7.52
C ASP A 147 -9.10 -9.09 8.17
N MET A 148 -9.11 -7.76 7.95
CA MET A 148 -8.11 -6.84 8.47
C MET A 148 -8.52 -6.15 9.78
N GLY A 149 -9.73 -6.40 10.29
CA GLY A 149 -10.30 -5.64 11.42
C GLY A 149 -10.36 -4.13 11.15
N ALA A 150 -10.56 -3.74 9.90
CA ALA A 150 -10.52 -2.36 9.44
C ALA A 150 -11.89 -1.67 9.55
N VAL A 151 -11.86 -0.34 9.60
CA VAL A 151 -13.06 0.48 9.34
C VAL A 151 -13.26 0.65 7.84
N VAL A 152 -14.50 0.81 7.41
CA VAL A 152 -14.84 1.07 6.00
C VAL A 152 -15.16 2.55 5.83
N VAL A 153 -14.50 3.21 4.89
CA VAL A 153 -14.73 4.63 4.59
C VAL A 153 -15.64 4.73 3.37
N THR A 154 -16.91 5.06 3.62
CA THR A 154 -17.96 5.17 2.60
C THR A 154 -19.15 5.96 3.17
N ASN A 155 -19.97 6.52 2.28
CA ASN A 155 -21.31 7.01 2.64
C ASN A 155 -22.42 5.97 2.39
N ASP A 156 -22.09 4.83 1.75
CA ASP A 156 -23.04 3.73 1.61
C ASP A 156 -23.35 3.08 2.97
N ARG A 157 -24.53 2.50 3.09
CA ARG A 157 -24.98 1.72 4.23
C ARG A 157 -24.85 0.21 4.02
N TYR A 158 -24.59 -0.25 2.79
CA TYR A 158 -24.50 -1.66 2.42
C TYR A 158 -25.65 -2.51 2.97
N ARG A 159 -26.89 -2.00 2.88
CA ARG A 159 -28.08 -2.64 3.48
C ARG A 159 -28.30 -4.05 2.96
N ASP A 160 -28.05 -4.26 1.67
CA ASP A 160 -28.25 -5.56 1.02
C ASP A 160 -27.26 -6.63 1.50
N TRP A 161 -26.17 -6.20 2.13
CA TRP A 161 -25.09 -7.07 2.61
C TRP A 161 -25.13 -7.30 4.12
N ASP A 162 -26.07 -6.70 4.85
CA ASP A 162 -26.06 -6.72 6.32
C ASP A 162 -26.27 -8.10 6.95
N ALA A 163 -26.97 -9.00 6.25
CA ALA A 163 -27.17 -10.39 6.67
C ALA A 163 -25.85 -11.17 6.64
N GLN A 164 -24.99 -10.87 5.66
CA GLN A 164 -23.67 -11.51 5.52
C GLN A 164 -22.57 -10.75 6.28
N PHE A 165 -22.76 -9.44 6.47
CA PHE A 165 -21.82 -8.53 7.11
C PHE A 165 -22.51 -7.69 8.18
N PRO A 166 -22.90 -8.29 9.32
CA PRO A 166 -23.57 -7.57 10.41
C PRO A 166 -22.73 -6.44 11.01
N GLU A 167 -21.41 -6.44 10.76
CA GLU A 167 -20.49 -5.38 11.16
C GLU A 167 -20.86 -4.02 10.58
N VAL A 168 -21.53 -3.96 9.43
CA VAL A 168 -22.00 -2.68 8.83
C VAL A 168 -22.98 -1.92 9.72
N ARG A 169 -23.64 -2.63 10.65
CA ARG A 169 -24.55 -2.03 11.65
C ARG A 169 -23.83 -1.60 12.93
N LYS A 170 -22.56 -1.99 13.13
CA LYS A 170 -21.80 -1.60 14.32
C LYS A 170 -21.42 -0.12 14.24
N PRO A 171 -21.71 0.69 15.29
CA PRO A 171 -21.26 2.07 15.35
C PRO A 171 -19.74 2.18 15.16
N GLY A 172 -19.30 3.11 14.32
CA GLY A 172 -17.88 3.35 14.05
C GLY A 172 -17.22 2.38 13.05
N HIS A 173 -17.92 1.33 12.58
CA HIS A 173 -17.38 0.46 11.53
C HIS A 173 -17.44 1.13 10.16
N LEU A 174 -18.55 1.82 9.86
CA LEU A 174 -18.67 2.67 8.67
C LEU A 174 -18.33 4.12 9.03
N VAL A 175 -17.27 4.63 8.44
CA VAL A 175 -16.78 6.00 8.57
C VAL A 175 -17.30 6.81 7.40
N ARG A 176 -18.19 7.75 7.69
CA ARG A 176 -18.77 8.66 6.70
C ARG A 176 -17.96 9.94 6.57
N GLY A 177 -18.23 10.69 5.51
CA GLY A 177 -17.65 12.01 5.35
C GLY A 177 -18.11 12.71 4.08
N GLY A 178 -17.42 13.80 3.78
CA GLY A 178 -17.68 14.60 2.59
C GLY A 178 -16.88 15.88 2.60
N TYR A 179 -17.27 16.81 1.75
CA TYR A 179 -16.69 18.14 1.69
C TYR A 179 -17.68 19.18 2.22
N ARG A 180 -17.16 20.15 2.97
CA ARG A 180 -17.87 21.37 3.36
C ARG A 180 -16.91 22.53 3.16
N ASP A 181 -17.30 23.52 2.35
CA ASP A 181 -16.48 24.69 2.01
C ASP A 181 -15.06 24.33 1.53
N GLY A 182 -14.96 23.28 0.68
CA GLY A 182 -13.69 22.77 0.17
C GLY A 182 -12.83 22.00 1.18
N THR A 183 -13.29 21.86 2.42
CA THR A 183 -12.59 21.11 3.48
C THR A 183 -13.21 19.74 3.67
N LEU A 184 -12.36 18.71 3.70
CA LEU A 184 -12.76 17.33 3.97
C LEU A 184 -13.14 17.16 5.45
N TRP A 185 -14.37 16.71 5.71
CA TRP A 185 -14.83 16.28 7.04
C TRP A 185 -15.18 14.80 7.01
N ARG A 186 -14.92 14.08 8.11
CA ARG A 186 -15.25 12.65 8.26
C ARG A 186 -15.52 12.30 9.72
N ASP A 187 -16.41 11.33 9.93
CA ASP A 187 -16.79 10.81 11.24
C ASP A 187 -15.84 9.67 11.65
N LEU A 188 -14.53 9.94 11.69
CA LEU A 188 -13.61 8.99 12.30
C LEU A 188 -13.78 9.04 13.82
N PRO A 189 -13.98 7.90 14.50
CA PRO A 189 -13.89 7.86 15.96
C PRO A 189 -12.50 8.36 16.37
N ASP A 190 -12.46 9.32 17.29
CA ASP A 190 -11.24 9.60 18.03
C ASP A 190 -10.92 8.34 18.85
N GLY A 191 -9.75 7.79 18.56
CA GLY A 191 -9.39 6.42 18.89
C GLY A 191 -9.20 6.13 20.36
#